data_AF-A0A523E4K4-F1
#
_entry.id   AF-A0A523E4K4-F1
#
_cell.length_a   1.000
_cell.length_b   1.000
_cell.length_c   1.000
_cell.angle_alpha   90.00
_cell.angle_beta   90.00
_cell.angle_gamma   90.00
#
_symmetry.space_group_name_H-M   'P 1'
#
loop_
_entity.id
_entity.type
_entity.pdbx_description
1 polymer ?
#
loop_
_entity_poly.entity_id
_entity_poly.type
_entity_poly.pdbx_seq_one_letter_code
_entity_poly.pdbx_strand_id
1 'polypeptide(L)'
;MGLPGVSFNAAGGQHLPEANAVHFYPRVTVPVLMINGSRDYGNPVEESQKVTFDLLGTPDEQKRHAVFDSGHLHHRNDMIRETLDWLDRHLGEVQH
;
A
#
# COMPACT_ATOMS: atom_id res chain seq x y z
N MET A 1 -8.04 19.72 29.49
CA MET A 1 -6.94 20.24 28.67
C MET A 1 -6.64 19.18 27.61
N GLY A 2 -7.38 19.19 26.50
CA GLY A 2 -7.28 18.20 25.42
C GLY A 2 -6.43 18.76 24.29
N LEU A 3 -5.45 17.99 23.82
CA LEU A 3 -4.52 18.44 22.78
C LEU A 3 -5.17 18.34 21.39
N PRO A 4 -4.86 19.30 20.49
CA PRO A 4 -5.51 19.42 19.20
C PRO A 4 -4.86 18.54 18.14
N GLY A 5 -5.70 17.77 17.44
CA GLY A 5 -5.64 17.56 15.99
C GLY A 5 -4.29 17.30 15.34
N VAL A 6 -3.75 16.09 15.50
CA VAL A 6 -2.97 15.45 14.43
C VAL A 6 -3.33 13.96 14.40
N SER A 7 -4.29 13.60 13.54
CA SER A 7 -4.56 12.20 13.20
C SER A 7 -3.55 11.78 12.14
N PHE A 8 -2.42 11.20 12.56
CA PHE A 8 -1.59 10.39 11.67
C PHE A 8 -2.23 9.00 11.57
N ASN A 9 -3.02 8.76 10.53
CA ASN A 9 -3.49 7.42 10.16
C ASN A 9 -2.66 6.93 8.99
N ALA A 10 -1.45 6.50 9.32
CA ALA A 10 -0.46 5.91 8.44
C ALA A 10 0.09 4.70 9.20
N ALA A 11 -0.29 3.50 8.78
CA ALA A 11 0.23 2.23 9.32
C ALA A 11 0.11 2.02 10.85
N GLY A 12 -1.00 2.36 11.50
CA GLY A 12 -1.24 1.99 12.90
C GLY A 12 -1.91 3.07 13.75
N GLY A 13 -3.17 3.40 13.44
CA GLY A 13 -4.00 4.18 14.35
C GLY A 13 -4.13 3.51 15.73
N GLN A 14 -4.78 4.18 16.69
CA GLN A 14 -5.08 3.59 18.00
C GLN A 14 -6.03 2.40 17.88
N HIS A 15 -5.48 1.26 17.49
CA HIS A 15 -6.13 -0.03 17.42
C HIS A 15 -5.61 -0.87 18.59
N LEU A 16 -6.48 -1.74 19.10
CA LEU A 16 -6.02 -2.80 20.01
C LEU A 16 -4.91 -3.61 19.32
N PRO A 17 -3.95 -4.18 20.06
CA PRO A 17 -2.82 -4.91 19.47
C PRO A 17 -3.23 -5.97 18.45
N GLU A 18 -4.31 -6.71 18.71
CA GLU A 18 -4.88 -7.75 17.86
C GLU A 18 -5.58 -7.22 16.60
N ALA A 19 -5.91 -5.92 16.56
CA ALA A 19 -6.54 -5.25 15.42
C ALA A 19 -5.57 -4.33 14.67
N ASN A 20 -4.31 -4.21 15.12
CA ASN A 20 -3.32 -3.36 14.45
C ASN A 20 -2.67 -4.11 13.28
N ALA A 21 -2.94 -3.66 12.06
CA ALA A 21 -2.47 -4.27 10.81
C ALA A 21 -0.94 -4.46 10.74
N VAL A 22 -0.15 -3.58 11.38
CA VAL A 22 1.32 -3.68 11.40
C VAL A 22 1.80 -5.02 11.93
N HIS A 23 1.11 -5.60 12.91
CA HIS A 23 1.50 -6.90 13.47
C HIS A 23 1.25 -8.08 12.52
N PHE A 24 0.54 -7.85 11.42
CA PHE A 24 0.15 -8.87 10.44
C PHE A 24 0.85 -8.72 9.10
N TYR A 25 1.41 -7.55 8.75
CA TYR A 25 2.14 -7.36 7.49
C TYR A 25 3.24 -8.40 7.23
N PRO A 26 4.05 -8.83 8.23
CA PRO A 26 5.06 -9.86 8.01
C PRO A 26 4.49 -11.24 7.64
N ARG A 27 3.18 -11.45 7.83
CA ARG A 27 2.48 -12.71 7.51
C ARG A 27 1.88 -12.70 6.11
N VAL A 28 1.85 -11.55 5.43
CA VAL A 28 1.41 -11.44 4.04
C VAL A 28 2.56 -11.94 3.17
N THR A 29 2.42 -13.14 2.60
CA THR A 29 3.48 -13.79 1.79
C THR A 29 3.09 -14.03 0.33
N VAL A 30 1.86 -13.65 -0.05
CA VAL A 30 1.38 -13.69 -1.44
C VAL A 30 1.96 -12.51 -2.24
N PRO A 31 1.96 -12.55 -3.58
CA PRO A 31 2.35 -11.40 -4.40
C PRO A 31 1.51 -10.15 -4.09
N VAL A 32 2.16 -8.99 -3.94
CA VAL A 32 1.50 -7.72 -3.58
C VAL A 32 1.84 -6.60 -4.55
N LEU A 33 0.80 -6.01 -5.12
CA LEU A 33 0.87 -4.69 -5.74
C LEU A 33 0.35 -3.64 -4.76
N MET A 34 1.20 -2.71 -4.36
CA MET A 34 0.85 -1.58 -3.51
C MET A 34 0.85 -0.31 -4.37
N ILE A 35 -0.34 0.29 -4.56
CA ILE A 35 -0.54 1.51 -5.36
C ILE A 35 -0.76 2.69 -4.43
N ASN A 36 0.01 3.77 -4.63
CA ASN A 36 -0.13 5.00 -3.86
C ASN A 36 0.19 6.24 -4.68
N GLY A 37 -0.01 7.42 -4.08
CA GLY A 37 0.30 8.73 -4.65
C GLY A 37 1.47 9.38 -3.92
N SER A 38 2.35 10.06 -4.66
CA SER A 38 3.49 10.81 -4.13
C SER A 38 3.06 12.01 -3.27
N ARG A 39 1.85 12.52 -3.48
CA ARG A 39 1.23 13.67 -2.78
C ARG A 39 0.02 13.26 -1.94
N ASP A 40 -0.09 11.99 -1.55
CA ASP A 40 -1.08 11.54 -0.57
C ASP A 40 -0.65 11.96 0.84
N TYR A 41 -1.12 13.13 1.29
CA TYR A 41 -0.83 13.65 2.62
C TYR A 41 -1.40 12.80 3.76
N GLY A 42 -2.40 11.95 3.48
CA GLY A 42 -2.92 11.00 4.47
C GLY A 42 -1.99 9.81 4.69
N ASN A 43 -1.24 9.44 3.66
CA ASN A 43 -0.25 8.36 3.69
C ASN A 43 1.08 8.83 3.09
N PRO A 44 1.90 9.63 3.80
CA PRO A 44 3.19 10.09 3.28
C PRO A 44 4.11 8.95 2.83
N VAL A 45 4.88 9.16 1.75
CA VAL A 45 5.67 8.10 1.09
C VAL A 45 6.69 7.49 2.05
N GLU A 46 7.50 8.31 2.70
CA GLU A 46 8.62 7.84 3.53
C GLU A 46 8.13 7.28 4.88
N GLU A 47 7.18 7.96 5.52
CA GLU A 47 6.74 7.67 6.88
C GLU A 47 5.64 6.60 6.95
N SER A 48 4.89 6.39 5.86
CA SER A 48 3.77 5.44 5.83
C SER A 48 3.94 4.35 4.78
N GLN A 49 4.07 4.76 3.52
CA GLN A 49 3.94 3.82 2.40
C GLN A 49 5.13 2.86 2.37
N LYS A 50 6.36 3.39 2.42
CA LYS A 50 7.59 2.59 2.43
C LYS A 50 7.68 1.71 3.68
N VAL A 51 7.35 2.25 4.85
CA VAL A 51 7.29 1.46 6.10
C VAL A 51 6.34 0.27 5.95
N THR A 52 5.14 0.49 5.39
CA THR A 52 4.19 -0.61 5.15
C THR A 52 4.74 -1.63 4.17
N PHE A 53 5.32 -1.17 3.05
CA PHE A 53 5.86 -2.02 2.00
C PHE A 53 7.05 -2.88 2.48
N ASP A 54 7.93 -2.29 3.29
CA ASP A 54 9.11 -2.95 3.85
C ASP A 54 8.72 -4.02 4.89
N LEU A 55 7.61 -3.81 5.61
CA LEU A 55 7.09 -4.76 6.60
C LEU A 55 6.37 -5.97 5.99
N LEU A 56 6.05 -5.97 4.69
CA LEU A 56 5.41 -7.11 4.03
C LEU A 56 6.34 -8.32 4.01
N GLY A 57 5.81 -9.48 4.42
CA GLY A 57 6.50 -10.77 4.32
C GLY A 57 6.61 -11.32 2.89
N THR A 58 6.06 -10.62 1.90
CA THR A 58 6.14 -10.97 0.48
C THR A 58 7.58 -10.86 0.01
N PRO A 59 8.13 -11.87 -0.70
CA PRO A 59 9.47 -11.78 -1.30
C PRO A 59 9.60 -10.53 -2.17
N ASP A 60 10.76 -9.87 -2.14
CA ASP A 60 10.98 -8.60 -2.87
C ASP A 60 10.68 -8.71 -4.37
N GLU A 61 10.96 -9.86 -4.97
CA GLU A 61 10.66 -10.17 -6.38
C GLU A 61 9.16 -10.29 -6.69
N GLN A 62 8.33 -10.44 -5.65
CA GLN A 62 6.88 -10.63 -5.73
C GLN A 62 6.09 -9.47 -5.10
N LYS A 63 6.74 -8.36 -4.76
CA LYS A 63 6.06 -7.14 -4.34
C LYS A 63 6.50 -5.93 -5.16
N ARG A 64 5.57 -5.02 -5.40
CA ARG A 64 5.82 -3.78 -6.12
C ARG A 64 5.11 -2.60 -5.48
N HIS A 65 5.85 -1.52 -5.25
CA HIS A 65 5.32 -0.23 -4.79
C HIS A 65 5.22 0.72 -5.98
N ALA A 66 4.03 0.88 -6.53
CA ALA A 66 3.74 1.78 -7.63
C ALA A 66 3.29 3.15 -7.08
N VAL A 67 4.20 4.12 -7.08
CA VAL A 67 3.93 5.49 -6.61
C VAL A 67 3.69 6.41 -7.81
N PHE A 68 2.44 6.85 -7.97
CA PHE A 68 2.03 7.77 -9.03
C PHE A 68 2.23 9.23 -8.59
N ASP A 69 2.47 10.13 -9.54
CA ASP A 69 2.45 11.57 -9.27
C ASP A 69 1.00 12.08 -9.08
N SER A 70 0.39 11.70 -7.96
CA SER A 70 -1.00 11.98 -7.61
C SER A 70 -1.17 12.16 -6.10
N GLY A 71 -2.35 12.65 -5.70
CA GLY A 71 -2.80 12.58 -4.31
C GLY A 71 -3.40 11.22 -3.94
N HIS A 72 -4.32 11.23 -2.97
CA HIS A 72 -5.08 10.05 -2.53
C HIS A 72 -5.96 9.43 -3.63
N LEU A 73 -6.43 10.26 -4.58
CA LEU A 73 -7.15 9.81 -5.76
C LEU A 73 -6.18 9.78 -6.95
N HIS A 74 -6.03 8.61 -7.56
CA HIS A 74 -5.12 8.40 -8.68
C HIS A 74 -5.85 8.52 -10.03
N HIS A 75 -5.09 8.69 -11.11
CA HIS A 75 -5.62 8.58 -12.47
C HIS A 75 -6.11 7.15 -12.72
N ARG A 76 -7.42 6.98 -12.85
CA ARG A 76 -8.09 5.67 -12.93
C ARG A 76 -7.50 4.74 -13.99
N ASN A 77 -7.15 5.27 -15.15
CA ASN A 77 -6.63 4.45 -16.25
C ASN A 77 -5.23 3.90 -15.95
N ASP A 78 -4.40 4.67 -15.24
CA ASP A 78 -3.05 4.24 -14.86
C ASP A 78 -3.12 3.14 -13.80
N MET A 79 -4.02 3.28 -12.82
CA MET A 79 -4.29 2.23 -11.84
C MET A 79 -4.77 0.93 -12.50
N ILE A 80 -5.69 1.04 -13.47
CA ILE A 80 -6.23 -0.14 -14.17
C ILE A 80 -5.11 -0.84 -14.92
N ARG A 81 -4.31 -0.11 -15.68
CA ARG A 81 -3.19 -0.68 -16.44
C ARG A 81 -2.20 -1.38 -15.52
N GLU A 82 -1.73 -0.69 -14.48
CA GLU A 82 -0.77 -1.25 -13.52
C GLU A 82 -1.32 -2.49 -12.79
N THR A 83 -2.62 -2.49 -12.48
CA THR A 83 -3.30 -3.65 -11.88
C THR A 83 -3.38 -4.82 -12.85
N LEU A 84 -3.77 -4.59 -14.11
CA LEU A 84 -3.87 -5.65 -15.12
C LEU A 84 -2.50 -6.24 -15.43
N ASP A 85 -1.47 -5.40 -15.65
CA ASP A 85 -0.10 -5.84 -15.89
C ASP A 85 0.44 -6.70 -14.73
N TRP A 86 0.05 -6.38 -13.49
CA TRP A 86 0.40 -7.18 -12.32
C TRP A 86 -0.33 -8.53 -12.28
N LEU A 87 -1.64 -8.52 -12.55
CA LEU A 87 -2.45 -9.75 -12.57
C LEU A 87 -1.99 -10.68 -13.68
N ASP A 88 -1.73 -10.17 -14.88
CA ASP A 88 -1.24 -10.96 -16.02
C ASP A 88 0.11 -11.61 -15.68
N ARG A 89 1.01 -10.90 -14.98
CA ARG A 89 2.30 -11.46 -14.54
C ARG A 89 2.15 -12.65 -13.57
N HIS A 90 1.19 -12.58 -12.64
CA HIS A 90 1.10 -13.53 -11.52
C HIS A 90 0.03 -14.60 -11.69
N LEU A 91 -1.01 -14.34 -12.49
CA LEU A 91 -2.13 -15.23 -12.75
C LEU A 91 -2.18 -15.70 -14.22
N GLY A 92 -1.42 -15.07 -15.11
CA GLY A 92 -1.44 -15.30 -16.54
C GLY A 92 -2.44 -14.39 -17.28
N GLU A 93 -2.16 -14.13 -18.55
CA GLU A 93 -3.05 -13.36 -19.43
C GLU A 93 -4.39 -14.09 -19.66
N VAL A 94 -5.47 -13.32 -19.79
CA VAL A 94 -6.78 -13.85 -20.16
C VAL A 94 -6.77 -14.36 -21.60
N GLN A 95 -7.10 -15.63 -21.80
CA GLN A 95 -7.25 -16.22 -23.13
C GLN A 95 -8.70 -16.08 -23.61
N HIS A 96 -8.86 -15.67 -24.88
CA HIS A 96 -10.14 -15.50 -25.57
C HIS A 96 -10.40 -16.60 -26.59
#